data_AF-A0A7K2Z7L7-F1
#
_entry.id   AF-A0A7K2Z7L7-F1
#
_cell.length_a   1.000
_cell.length_b   1.000
_cell.length_c   1.000
_cell.angle_alpha   90.00
_cell.angle_beta   90.00
_cell.angle_gamma   90.00
#
_symmetry.space_group_name_H-M   'P 1'
#
loop_
_entity.id
_entity.type
_entity.pdbx_description
1 polymer ?
#
loop_
_entity_poly.entity_id
_entity_poly.type
_entity_poly.pdbx_seq_one_letter_code
_entity_poly.pdbx_strand_id
1 'polypeptide(L)'
;MIVPDGEIRGPELPEGVLGIDSKTGEPHEWHPMTVAWWQTWRESPQASTFTATDWSFLLDTALMHHNFWAKAQWTLGAEVRLRAAKFGATPEDRARLKLKVDDPTSAPQRPAQAPAGNVSDINSRRARLTG
;
A
#
# COMPACT_ATOMS: atom_id res chain seq x y z
N MET A 1 5.49 11.68 5.15
CA MET A 1 5.64 10.56 6.10
C MET A 1 4.23 10.19 6.50
N ILE A 2 3.88 8.93 6.32
CA ILE A 2 2.53 8.43 6.54
C ILE A 2 2.52 7.80 7.94
N VAL A 3 1.67 8.30 8.82
CA VAL A 3 1.62 7.88 10.23
C VAL A 3 0.36 7.05 10.45
N PRO A 4 0.44 5.90 11.13
CA PRO A 4 -0.75 5.16 11.55
C PRO A 4 -1.53 5.94 12.62
N ASP A 5 -2.82 6.15 12.38
CA ASP A 5 -3.73 6.89 13.26
C ASP A 5 -5.00 6.10 13.63
N GLY A 6 -5.19 4.90 13.06
CA GLY A 6 -6.35 4.06 13.32
C GLY A 6 -7.65 4.59 12.70
N GLU A 7 -7.59 5.61 11.84
CA GLU A 7 -8.76 6.15 11.17
C GLU A 7 -9.16 5.28 9.97
N ILE A 8 -10.45 4.95 9.90
CA ILE A 8 -11.06 4.31 8.74
C ILE A 8 -11.37 5.39 7.70
N ARG A 9 -10.85 5.21 6.49
CA ARG A 9 -10.97 6.18 5.39
C ARG A 9 -11.73 5.62 4.21
N GLY A 10 -12.15 6.52 3.33
CA GLY A 10 -12.82 6.16 2.09
C GLY A 10 -14.24 5.60 2.29
N PRO A 11 -14.93 5.30 1.18
CA PRO A 11 -16.30 4.83 1.21
C PRO A 11 -16.37 3.38 1.70
N GLU A 12 -17.54 3.01 2.20
CA GLU A 12 -17.91 1.59 2.31
C GLU A 12 -17.92 0.94 0.93
N LEU A 13 -17.75 -0.38 0.92
CA LEU A 13 -17.84 -1.15 -0.30
C LEU A 13 -19.29 -1.04 -0.85
N PRO A 14 -19.50 -0.57 -2.09
CA PRO A 14 -20.84 -0.26 -2.56
C PRO A 14 -21.66 -1.53 -2.80
N GLU A 15 -22.94 -1.47 -2.46
CA GLU A 15 -23.91 -2.54 -2.71
C GLU A 15 -24.42 -2.50 -4.17
N GLY A 16 -24.92 -3.63 -4.68
CA GLY A 16 -25.57 -3.71 -6.00
C GLY A 16 -24.64 -3.69 -7.21
N VAL A 17 -23.36 -3.32 -7.07
CA VAL A 17 -22.41 -3.27 -8.20
C VAL A 17 -22.02 -4.65 -8.75
N LEU A 18 -22.33 -5.72 -8.01
CA LEU A 18 -22.14 -7.11 -8.42
C LEU A 18 -23.33 -7.68 -9.21
N GLY A 19 -24.38 -6.88 -9.39
CA GLY A 19 -25.63 -7.33 -10.02
C GLY A 19 -26.60 -7.96 -9.02
N ILE A 20 -27.69 -8.51 -9.56
CA ILE A 20 -28.80 -9.12 -8.81
C ILE A 20 -28.78 -10.63 -9.05
N ASP A 21 -28.97 -11.41 -7.99
CA ASP A 21 -29.18 -12.84 -8.08
C ASP A 21 -30.54 -13.14 -8.72
N SER A 22 -30.52 -13.88 -9.83
CA SER A 22 -31.73 -14.15 -10.61
C SER A 22 -32.74 -15.08 -9.92
N LYS A 23 -32.33 -15.79 -8.85
CA LYS A 23 -33.19 -16.70 -8.09
C LYS A 23 -33.82 -16.01 -6.89
N THR A 24 -33.08 -15.16 -6.19
CA THR A 24 -33.58 -14.49 -4.97
C THR A 24 -34.11 -13.08 -5.25
N GLY A 25 -33.67 -12.43 -6.33
CA GLY A 25 -33.98 -11.03 -6.62
C GLY A 25 -33.17 -10.04 -5.78
N GLU A 26 -32.25 -10.53 -4.93
CA GLU A 26 -31.42 -9.72 -4.05
C GLU A 26 -30.07 -9.38 -4.69
N PRO A 27 -29.43 -8.26 -4.30
CA PRO A 27 -28.07 -7.95 -4.71
C PRO A 27 -27.07 -9.06 -4.36
N HIS A 28 -26.14 -9.34 -5.28
CA HIS A 28 -25.03 -10.23 -4.97
C HIS A 28 -24.15 -9.64 -3.86
N GLU A 29 -23.91 -10.44 -2.83
CA GLU A 29 -23.00 -10.07 -1.75
C GLU A 29 -21.54 -10.16 -2.18
N TRP A 30 -20.71 -9.31 -1.57
CA TRP A 30 -19.28 -9.36 -1.77
C TRP A 30 -18.67 -10.58 -1.09
N HIS A 31 -17.71 -11.21 -1.77
CA HIS A 31 -16.95 -12.30 -1.17
C HIS A 31 -16.24 -11.83 0.11
N PRO A 32 -16.27 -12.59 1.22
CA PRO A 32 -15.70 -12.17 2.51
C PRO A 32 -14.24 -11.74 2.43
N MET A 33 -13.42 -12.43 1.63
CA MET A 33 -12.01 -12.05 1.42
C MET A 33 -11.85 -10.68 0.74
N THR A 34 -12.79 -10.28 -0.13
CA THR A 34 -12.77 -8.95 -0.75
C THR A 34 -13.18 -7.87 0.24
N VAL A 35 -14.15 -8.15 1.11
CA VAL A 35 -14.53 -7.24 2.19
C VAL A 35 -13.33 -7.01 3.12
N ALA A 36 -12.67 -8.07 3.57
CA ALA A 36 -11.48 -7.97 4.42
C ALA A 36 -10.33 -7.19 3.73
N TRP A 37 -10.10 -7.45 2.44
CA TRP A 37 -9.11 -6.74 1.64
C TRP A 37 -9.44 -5.24 1.50
N TRP A 38 -10.71 -4.90 1.28
CA TRP A 38 -11.16 -3.51 1.21
C TRP A 38 -10.94 -2.77 2.54
N GLN A 39 -11.33 -3.40 3.66
CA GLN A 39 -11.13 -2.81 4.99
C GLN A 39 -9.64 -2.61 5.30
N THR A 40 -8.77 -3.53 4.87
CA THR A 40 -7.31 -3.35 5.01
C THR A 40 -6.83 -2.07 4.35
N TRP A 41 -7.35 -1.71 3.16
CA TRP A 41 -7.02 -0.44 2.53
C TRP A 41 -7.57 0.75 3.30
N ARG A 42 -8.82 0.68 3.76
CA ARG A 42 -9.47 1.77 4.51
C ARG A 42 -8.78 2.08 5.84
N GLU A 43 -8.28 1.06 6.51
CA GLU A 43 -7.52 1.16 7.76
C GLU A 43 -6.03 1.45 7.52
N SER A 44 -5.56 1.31 6.27
CA SER A 44 -4.15 1.53 5.98
C SER A 44 -3.77 2.99 6.19
N PRO A 45 -2.58 3.28 6.75
CA PRO A 45 -2.09 4.65 6.84
C PRO A 45 -2.02 5.33 5.47
N GLN A 46 -1.78 4.57 4.40
CA GLN A 46 -1.72 5.05 3.02
C GLN A 46 -3.03 5.71 2.55
N ALA A 47 -4.17 5.28 3.08
CA ALA A 47 -5.45 5.86 2.72
C ALA A 47 -5.58 7.35 3.09
N SER A 48 -4.75 7.87 4.00
CA SER A 48 -4.68 9.30 4.32
C SER A 48 -4.32 10.18 3.13
N THR A 49 -3.66 9.62 2.11
CA THR A 49 -3.27 10.34 0.90
C THR A 49 -4.17 10.05 -0.29
N PHE A 50 -5.17 9.17 -0.15
CA PHE A 50 -6.03 8.75 -1.27
C PHE A 50 -7.04 9.82 -1.64
N THR A 51 -7.17 10.04 -2.94
CA THR A 51 -8.17 10.90 -3.55
C THR A 51 -9.32 10.06 -4.12
N ALA A 52 -10.37 10.72 -4.62
CA ALA A 52 -11.51 10.03 -5.21
C ALA A 52 -11.13 9.09 -6.37
N THR A 53 -10.13 9.44 -7.16
CA THR A 53 -9.64 8.59 -8.27
C THR A 53 -8.96 7.32 -7.77
N ASP A 54 -8.28 7.39 -6.62
CA ASP A 54 -7.62 6.24 -6.00
C ASP A 54 -8.67 5.23 -5.50
N TRP A 55 -9.71 5.74 -4.83
CA TRP A 55 -10.84 4.91 -4.40
C TRP A 55 -11.60 4.28 -5.55
N SER A 56 -11.83 5.03 -6.64
CA SER A 56 -12.45 4.49 -7.86
C SER A 56 -11.60 3.36 -8.45
N PHE A 57 -10.28 3.53 -8.51
CA PHE A 57 -9.38 2.51 -9.06
C PHE A 57 -9.30 1.27 -8.15
N LEU A 58 -9.31 1.46 -6.84
CA LEU A 58 -9.39 0.37 -5.88
C LEU A 58 -10.71 -0.38 -5.99
N LEU A 59 -11.84 0.30 -6.24
CA LEU A 59 -13.14 -0.35 -6.43
C LEU A 59 -13.13 -1.27 -7.66
N ASP A 60 -12.58 -0.82 -8.79
CA ASP A 60 -12.39 -1.68 -9.97
C ASP A 60 -11.52 -2.89 -9.63
N THR A 61 -10.49 -2.69 -8.81
CA THR A 61 -9.63 -3.78 -8.33
C THR A 61 -10.38 -4.73 -7.39
N ALA A 62 -11.30 -4.22 -6.56
CA ALA A 62 -12.15 -5.02 -5.68
C ALA A 62 -13.07 -5.95 -6.49
N LEU A 63 -13.64 -5.49 -7.61
CA LEU A 63 -14.43 -6.32 -8.53
C LEU A 63 -13.61 -7.50 -9.08
N MET A 64 -12.34 -7.25 -9.44
CA MET A 64 -11.43 -8.31 -9.89
C MET A 64 -11.08 -9.27 -8.76
N HIS A 65 -10.79 -8.75 -7.56
CA HIS A 65 -10.50 -9.56 -6.38
C HIS A 65 -11.71 -10.40 -5.95
N HIS A 66 -12.93 -9.87 -6.06
CA HIS A 66 -14.16 -10.64 -5.86
C HIS A 66 -14.23 -11.82 -6.82
N ASN A 67 -14.09 -11.60 -8.13
CA ASN A 67 -14.17 -12.67 -9.11
C ASN A 67 -13.04 -13.70 -8.94
N PHE A 68 -11.84 -13.27 -8.55
CA PHE A 68 -10.73 -14.14 -8.21
C PHE A 68 -11.12 -15.17 -7.13
N TRP A 69 -11.76 -14.72 -6.05
CA TRP A 69 -12.20 -15.60 -4.96
C TRP A 69 -13.50 -16.34 -5.26
N ALA A 70 -14.57 -15.61 -5.59
CA ALA A 70 -15.92 -16.14 -5.73
C ALA A 70 -16.07 -17.12 -6.90
N LYS A 71 -15.29 -16.92 -7.98
CA LYS A 71 -15.38 -17.70 -9.22
C LYS A 71 -14.11 -18.51 -9.50
N ALA A 72 -13.18 -18.59 -8.56
CA ALA A 72 -11.89 -19.26 -8.71
C ALA A 72 -11.11 -18.80 -9.97
N GLN A 73 -11.21 -17.53 -10.33
CA GLN A 73 -10.54 -16.95 -11.51
C GLN A 73 -9.10 -16.56 -11.17
N TRP A 74 -8.26 -17.56 -10.91
CA TRP A 74 -6.89 -17.38 -10.42
C TRP A 74 -6.01 -16.52 -11.32
N THR A 75 -6.31 -16.47 -12.62
CA THR A 75 -5.62 -15.63 -13.61
C THR A 75 -5.71 -14.14 -13.29
N LEU A 76 -6.75 -13.69 -12.57
CA LEU A 76 -6.89 -12.31 -12.12
C LEU A 76 -5.89 -11.92 -11.02
N GLY A 77 -5.31 -12.89 -10.32
CA GLY A 77 -4.42 -12.62 -9.18
C GLY A 77 -3.18 -11.81 -9.58
N ALA A 78 -2.64 -12.03 -10.78
CA ALA A 78 -1.51 -11.27 -11.29
C ALA A 78 -1.86 -9.79 -11.49
N GLU A 79 -3.03 -9.50 -12.08
CA GLU A 79 -3.48 -8.14 -12.33
C GLU A 79 -3.88 -7.42 -11.03
N VAL A 80 -4.57 -8.11 -10.12
CA VAL A 80 -4.89 -7.59 -8.79
C VAL A 80 -3.62 -7.17 -8.05
N ARG A 81 -2.56 -8.00 -8.08
CA ARG A 81 -1.26 -7.68 -7.49
C ARG A 81 -0.63 -6.44 -8.13
N LEU A 82 -0.63 -6.33 -9.46
CA LEU A 82 -0.08 -5.18 -10.19
C LEU A 82 -0.83 -3.88 -9.89
N ARG A 83 -2.15 -3.96 -9.73
CA ARG A 83 -3.01 -2.82 -9.37
C ARG A 83 -2.78 -2.38 -7.92
N ALA A 84 -2.77 -3.33 -6.99
CA ALA A 84 -2.50 -3.08 -5.57
C ALA A 84 -1.10 -2.47 -5.34
N ALA A 85 -0.10 -2.90 -6.12
CA ALA A 85 1.27 -2.36 -6.07
C ALA A 85 1.34 -0.84 -6.31
N LYS A 86 0.43 -0.27 -7.10
CA LYS A 86 0.36 1.19 -7.36
C LYS A 86 0.11 2.02 -6.09
N PHE A 87 -0.43 1.38 -5.05
CA PHE A 87 -0.75 2.00 -3.76
C PHE A 87 0.19 1.57 -2.63
N GLY A 88 1.25 0.81 -2.94
CA GLY A 88 2.20 0.35 -1.93
C GLY A 88 1.70 -0.84 -1.10
N ALA A 89 0.97 -1.78 -1.71
CA ALA A 89 0.42 -2.94 -1.01
C ALA A 89 1.50 -3.73 -0.24
N THR A 90 2.68 -3.91 -0.82
CA THR A 90 3.80 -4.62 -0.19
C THR A 90 4.91 -3.65 0.28
N PRO A 91 5.81 -4.08 1.19
CA PRO A 91 6.99 -3.30 1.54
C PRO A 91 7.86 -2.92 0.34
N GLU A 92 8.01 -3.83 -0.63
CA GLU A 92 8.75 -3.58 -1.88
C GLU A 92 8.08 -2.46 -2.69
N ASP A 93 6.76 -2.51 -2.84
CA ASP A 93 6.00 -1.47 -3.56
C ASP A 93 6.12 -0.12 -2.85
N ARG A 94 6.02 -0.08 -1.52
CA ARG A 94 6.23 1.15 -0.75
C ARG A 94 7.63 1.72 -0.93
N ALA A 95 8.66 0.86 -0.89
CA ALA A 95 10.03 1.29 -1.15
C ALA A 95 10.19 1.85 -2.57
N ARG A 96 9.61 1.20 -3.58
CA ARG A 96 9.63 1.65 -4.98
C ARG A 96 8.93 2.99 -5.17
N LEU A 97 7.82 3.21 -4.48
CA LEU A 97 7.07 4.48 -4.48
C LEU A 97 7.69 5.54 -3.56
N LYS A 98 8.75 5.21 -2.82
CA LYS A 98 9.38 6.06 -1.80
C LYS A 98 8.39 6.49 -0.70
N LEU A 99 7.39 5.65 -0.42
CA LEU A 99 6.44 5.85 0.67
C LEU A 99 7.09 5.44 2.00
N LYS A 100 7.28 6.41 2.88
CA LYS A 100 7.68 6.16 4.27
C LYS A 100 6.42 6.06 5.13
N VAL A 101 6.08 4.83 5.50
CA VAL A 101 5.05 4.54 6.51
C VAL A 101 5.79 4.34 7.83
N ASP A 102 5.48 5.17 8.81
CA ASP A 102 6.04 5.03 10.14
C ASP A 102 5.51 3.75 10.78
N ASP A 103 6.42 2.96 11.33
CA ASP A 103 6.06 1.81 12.15
C ASP A 103 5.82 2.32 13.57
N PRO A 104 4.57 2.24 14.09
CA PRO A 104 4.23 2.80 15.39
C PRO A 104 4.88 2.01 16.53
N THR A 105 5.41 0.80 16.24
CA THR A 105 6.15 -0.04 17.20
C THR A 105 7.66 0.23 17.15
N SER A 106 8.15 0.88 16.10
CA SER A 106 9.56 1.22 15.99
C SER A 106 9.84 2.45 16.86
N ALA A 107 10.47 2.23 18.01
CA ALA A 107 11.05 3.30 18.82
C ALA A 107 11.87 4.23 17.92
N PRO A 108 11.85 5.56 18.12
CA PRO A 108 12.52 6.50 17.24
C PRO A 108 13.98 6.08 17.06
N GLN A 109 14.30 5.60 15.86
CA GLN A 109 15.69 5.35 15.49
C GLN A 109 16.37 6.72 15.49
N ARG A 110 17.08 7.01 16.58
CA ARG A 110 18.04 8.10 16.65
C ARG A 110 18.86 8.00 15.37
N PRO A 111 18.94 9.05 14.53
CA PRO A 111 19.68 8.98 13.28
C PRO A 111 21.05 8.40 13.61
N ALA A 112 21.37 7.25 12.99
CA ALA A 112 22.67 6.65 13.16
C ALA A 112 23.68 7.74 12.84
N GLN A 113 24.39 8.21 13.87
CA GLN A 113 25.53 9.09 13.66
C GLN A 113 26.44 8.33 12.73
N ALA A 114 26.54 8.81 11.49
CA ALA A 114 27.54 8.33 10.56
C ALA A 114 28.87 8.34 11.34
N PRO A 115 29.66 7.25 11.31
CA PRO A 115 30.93 7.25 12.02
C PRO A 115 31.73 8.45 11.55
N ALA A 116 31.98 9.38 12.47
CA ALA A 116 32.91 10.46 12.24
C ALA A 116 34.31 9.84 12.13
N GLY A 117 34.78 9.62 10.91
CA GLY A 117 36.11 9.09 10.60
C GLY A 117 36.05 8.22 9.35
N ASN A 118 36.70 8.51 8.22
CA ASN A 118 37.99 9.16 8.02
C ASN A 118 37.99 9.88 6.65
N VAL A 119 37.45 11.10 6.57
CA VAL A 119 37.84 11.99 5.47
C VAL A 119 39.12 12.67 5.92
N SER A 120 40.27 12.04 5.65
CA SER A 120 41.55 12.73 5.79
C SER A 120 41.52 13.99 4.95
N ASP A 121 41.72 15.13 5.60
CA ASP A 121 41.75 16.45 5.01
C ASP A 121 42.57 16.45 3.72
N ILE A 122 42.03 17.03 2.65
CA ILE A 122 42.66 17.00 1.32
C ILE A 122 44.05 17.67 1.35
N ASN A 123 44.23 18.61 2.27
CA ASN A 123 45.49 19.29 2.55
C ASN A 123 46.55 18.32 3.12
N SER A 124 46.15 17.38 3.98
CA SER A 124 47.05 16.35 4.54
C SER A 124 47.51 15.35 3.48
N ARG A 125 46.68 15.07 2.47
CA ARG A 125 47.05 14.20 1.33
C ARG A 125 48.05 14.89 0.41
N ARG A 126 47.90 16.19 0.15
CA ARG A 126 48.77 16.97 -0.73
C ARG A 126 50.18 17.12 -0.16
N ALA A 127 50.30 17.30 1.15
CA ALA A 127 51.60 17.43 1.83
C ALA A 127 52.48 16.17 1.76
N ARG A 128 51.87 14.97 1.62
CA ARG A 128 52.60 13.70 1.52
C ARG A 128 53.15 13.39 0.12
N LEU A 129 52.67 14.06 -0.91
CA LEU A 129 53.07 13.82 -2.31
C LEU A 129 54.18 14.77 -2.77
N THR A 130 54.49 15.78 -1.97
CA THR A 130 55.48 16.82 -2.29
C THR A 130 56.69 16.78 -1.35
N GLY A 131 56.87 15.69 -0.58
CA GLY A 131 58.01 15.44 0.29
C GLY A 131 58.92 14.37 -0.29
#